data_AF-A0A8S1J4V7-F1
#
_entry.id   AF-A0A8S1J4V7-F1
#
_cell.length_a   1.000
_cell.length_b   1.000
_cell.length_c   1.000
_cell.angle_alpha   90.00
_cell.angle_beta   90.00
_cell.angle_gamma   90.00
#
_symmetry.space_group_name_H-M   'P 1'
#
loop_
_entity.id
_entity.type
_entity.pdbx_description
1 polymer ?
#
loop_
_entity_poly.entity_id
_entity_poly.type
_entity_poly.pdbx_seq_one_letter_code
_entity_poly.pdbx_strand_id
1 'polypeptide(L)'
;MLGRLRSPPGLHSGRPAIYGCVHQPKCPPRPSSTVNDAVSSARAASPSSDLFKWLQEAGTPVENIDIQSVRIGGKDIDKIVAARPISAGELAISVPERMVVTLDAVFEDEAIAELLTTNKLSELACLTLYLMYEKKEGKQSFWYPYIKELDRLRARGQSGVESPILWPQEEAERLLAGSTVLEAVMERKAGILDEYQECDTVWYLAGSLFNKYPYDIPTEAFSSKLFLQ
;
A
#
# COMPACT_ATOMS: atom_id res chain seq x y z
N MET A 1 72.27 -18.73 9.31
CA MET A 1 73.00 -17.46 9.15
C MET A 1 71.96 -16.35 9.03
N LEU A 2 71.46 -15.78 10.13
CA LEU A 2 71.98 -14.62 10.88
C LEU A 2 72.36 -13.41 10.00
N GLY A 3 71.49 -12.40 10.01
CA GLY A 3 71.78 -11.00 9.69
C GLY A 3 70.88 -10.10 10.55
N ARG A 4 71.47 -9.39 11.52
CA ARG A 4 70.84 -8.66 12.63
C ARG A 4 70.45 -7.21 12.30
N LEU A 5 69.36 -6.77 12.96
CA LEU A 5 69.06 -5.50 13.66
C LEU A 5 69.76 -4.19 13.24
N ARG A 6 68.96 -3.11 13.11
CA ARG A 6 68.94 -1.97 14.06
C ARG A 6 67.80 -0.98 13.79
N SER A 7 67.14 -0.56 14.88
CA SER A 7 66.13 0.51 14.98
C SER A 7 66.75 1.90 15.16
N PRO A 8 65.96 2.99 15.02
CA PRO A 8 66.12 4.23 15.79
C PRO A 8 64.85 4.60 16.60
N PRO A 9 64.92 5.61 17.51
CA PRO A 9 64.33 5.51 18.85
C PRO A 9 63.00 6.22 19.07
N GLY A 10 62.32 5.80 20.13
CA GLY A 10 61.10 6.41 20.66
C GLY A 10 61.34 7.70 21.43
N LEU A 11 60.27 8.49 21.51
CA LEU A 11 60.06 9.50 22.53
C LEU A 11 58.64 9.30 23.10
N HIS A 12 58.61 9.01 24.39
CA HIS A 12 57.44 8.97 25.23
C HIS A 12 56.89 10.38 25.48
N SER A 13 55.57 10.53 25.46
CA SER A 13 54.87 11.29 26.51
C SER A 13 53.36 11.07 26.45
N GLY A 14 52.81 10.49 27.53
CA GLY A 14 51.59 10.95 28.18
C GLY A 14 50.24 10.68 27.49
N ARG A 15 49.53 9.65 27.98
CA ARG A 15 48.06 9.70 28.06
C ARG A 15 47.63 10.80 29.06
N PRO A 16 46.40 11.31 28.96
CA PRO A 16 45.40 10.73 29.84
C PRO A 16 44.07 10.41 29.14
N ALA A 17 43.43 9.35 29.63
CA ALA A 17 42.04 9.03 29.37
C ALA A 17 41.14 10.12 29.97
N ILE A 18 40.16 10.59 29.21
CA ILE A 18 39.04 11.37 29.73
C ILE A 18 37.75 10.61 29.39
N TYR A 19 37.16 10.05 30.45
CA TYR A 19 35.74 9.75 30.56
C TYR A 19 34.96 11.07 30.48
N GLY A 20 33.83 11.12 29.76
CA GLY A 20 32.89 12.22 29.97
C GLY A 20 31.80 12.42 28.94
N CYS A 21 30.56 12.20 29.38
CA CYS A 21 29.32 12.86 28.96
C CYS A 21 28.71 12.57 27.59
N VAL A 22 27.72 11.66 27.64
CA VAL A 22 26.49 11.69 26.86
C VAL A 22 25.83 13.08 26.99
N HIS A 23 25.69 13.79 25.87
CA HIS A 23 24.78 14.92 25.74
C HIS A 23 23.72 14.59 24.69
N GLN A 24 22.60 14.04 25.17
CA GLN A 24 21.33 14.13 24.47
C GLN A 24 20.83 15.58 24.59
N PRO A 25 20.45 16.25 23.49
CA PRO A 25 19.77 17.53 23.60
C PRO A 25 18.38 17.29 24.20
N LYS A 26 18.21 17.70 25.47
CA LYS A 26 16.90 17.75 26.14
C LYS A 26 16.07 18.85 25.47
N CYS A 27 14.99 18.47 24.78
CA CYS A 27 13.93 19.41 24.43
C CYS A 27 13.37 20.06 25.71
N PRO A 28 13.20 21.38 25.76
CA PRO A 28 12.54 22.03 26.89
C PRO A 28 11.05 21.62 26.94
N PRO A 29 10.46 21.45 28.14
CA PRO A 29 9.04 21.15 28.26
C PRO A 29 8.22 22.35 27.79
N ARG A 30 7.27 22.09 26.89
CA ARG A 30 6.30 23.07 26.41
C ARG A 30 5.39 23.48 27.58
N PRO A 31 5.10 24.78 27.79
CA PRO A 31 4.17 25.19 28.83
C PRO A 31 2.80 24.55 28.60
N SER A 32 2.29 23.91 29.65
CA SER A 32 0.97 23.29 29.72
C SER A 32 -0.11 24.37 29.63
N SER A 33 -0.60 24.63 28.43
CA SER A 33 -1.88 25.30 28.23
C SER A 33 -2.98 24.27 28.35
N THR A 34 -3.62 24.23 29.51
CA THR A 34 -4.87 23.51 29.77
C THR A 34 -5.97 24.18 28.94
N VAL A 35 -6.16 23.73 27.70
CA VAL A 35 -7.36 24.03 26.93
C VAL A 35 -8.28 22.84 27.13
N ASN A 36 -9.24 23.00 28.04
CA ASN A 36 -10.36 22.07 28.19
C ASN A 36 -11.28 22.23 26.98
N ASP A 37 -10.91 21.63 25.85
CA ASP A 37 -11.85 21.39 24.76
C ASP A 37 -12.54 20.05 25.03
N ALA A 38 -13.56 20.10 25.87
CA ALA A 38 -14.56 19.05 25.96
C ALA A 38 -15.37 19.04 24.66
N VAL A 39 -14.82 18.45 23.60
CA VAL A 39 -15.58 18.07 22.42
C VAL A 39 -16.36 16.81 22.79
N SER A 40 -17.54 16.99 23.38
CA SER A 40 -18.57 15.95 23.41
C SER A 40 -19.02 15.69 21.97
N SER A 41 -18.28 14.85 21.25
CA SER A 41 -18.79 14.23 20.03
C SER A 41 -19.69 13.08 20.46
N ALA A 42 -20.99 13.28 20.30
CA ALA A 42 -21.97 12.21 20.43
C ALA A 42 -21.53 11.04 19.54
N ARG A 43 -21.22 9.91 20.18
CA ARG A 43 -20.76 8.67 19.54
C ARG A 43 -21.91 8.08 18.72
N ALA A 44 -22.07 8.55 17.48
CA ALA A 44 -22.73 7.76 16.47
C ALA A 44 -21.80 6.57 16.21
N ALA A 45 -22.10 5.42 16.84
CA ALA A 45 -21.43 4.18 16.53
C ALA A 45 -21.60 3.95 15.03
N SER A 46 -20.51 4.12 14.27
CA SER A 46 -20.47 3.76 12.87
C SER A 46 -20.93 2.30 12.77
N PRO A 47 -21.95 1.97 11.96
CA PRO A 47 -22.35 0.59 11.80
C PRO A 47 -21.12 -0.19 11.36
N SER A 48 -20.76 -1.23 12.12
CA SER A 48 -19.63 -2.10 11.82
C SER A 48 -19.72 -2.49 10.34
N SER A 49 -18.84 -1.94 9.51
CA SER A 49 -18.91 -2.16 8.07
C SER A 49 -18.78 -3.66 7.80
N ASP A 50 -19.36 -4.13 6.70
CA ASP A 50 -19.20 -5.53 6.29
C ASP A 50 -17.70 -5.92 6.23
N LEU A 51 -16.83 -4.95 5.92
CA LEU A 51 -15.37 -5.09 5.99
C LEU A 51 -14.87 -5.43 7.41
N PHE A 52 -15.31 -4.70 8.44
CA PHE A 52 -14.87 -4.95 9.82
C PHE A 52 -15.32 -6.31 10.33
N LYS A 53 -16.54 -6.74 9.98
CA LYS A 53 -17.03 -8.09 10.32
C LYS A 53 -16.18 -9.15 9.63
N TRP A 54 -15.91 -9.00 8.33
CA TRP A 54 -15.05 -9.91 7.58
C TRP A 54 -13.63 -10.00 8.14
N LEU A 55 -13.04 -8.85 8.56
CA LEU A 55 -11.74 -8.82 9.24
C LEU A 55 -11.79 -9.54 10.61
N GLN A 56 -12.84 -9.34 11.40
CA GLN A 56 -13.04 -10.01 12.69
C GLN A 56 -13.19 -11.52 12.54
N GLU A 57 -13.98 -11.98 11.57
CA GLU A 57 -14.16 -13.40 11.24
C GLU A 57 -12.82 -14.03 10.80
N ALA A 58 -11.95 -13.24 10.19
CA ALA A 58 -10.58 -13.66 9.89
C ALA A 58 -9.62 -13.61 11.11
N GLY A 59 -10.07 -13.19 12.29
CA GLY A 59 -9.24 -13.11 13.49
C GLY A 59 -8.35 -11.86 13.57
N THR A 60 -8.70 -10.80 12.83
CA THR A 60 -8.08 -9.48 12.99
C THR A 60 -8.70 -8.81 14.23
N PRO A 61 -7.90 -8.46 15.26
CA PRO A 61 -8.38 -7.64 16.36
C PRO A 61 -8.64 -6.23 15.84
N VAL A 62 -9.90 -5.77 15.93
CA VAL A 62 -10.33 -4.45 15.48
C VAL A 62 -10.92 -3.60 16.61
N GLU A 63 -10.92 -4.10 17.84
CA GLU A 63 -11.46 -3.42 19.02
C GLU A 63 -10.71 -2.13 19.39
N ASN A 64 -9.48 -1.98 18.91
CA ASN A 64 -8.65 -0.81 19.17
C ASN A 64 -8.86 0.30 18.14
N ILE A 65 -9.57 0.02 17.05
CA ILE A 65 -9.74 0.95 15.94
C ILE A 65 -11.21 1.19 15.61
N ASP A 66 -11.49 2.35 15.03
CA ASP A 66 -12.80 2.72 14.50
C ASP A 66 -12.61 3.43 13.16
N ILE A 67 -13.67 3.50 12.34
CA ILE A 67 -13.71 4.33 11.14
C ILE A 67 -14.48 5.61 11.44
N GLN A 68 -13.85 6.75 11.18
CA GLN A 68 -14.49 8.05 11.21
C GLN A 68 -14.44 8.71 9.83
N SER A 69 -15.61 9.10 9.31
CA SER A 69 -15.71 9.95 8.12
C SER A 69 -15.47 11.41 8.51
N VAL A 70 -14.49 12.04 7.88
CA VAL A 70 -14.15 13.46 8.09
C VAL A 70 -14.30 14.21 6.78
N ARG A 71 -14.96 15.37 6.83
CA ARG A 71 -15.10 16.24 5.66
C ARG A 71 -13.87 17.13 5.48
N ILE A 72 -13.12 16.93 4.40
CA ILE A 72 -11.93 17.71 4.04
C ILE A 72 -12.11 18.25 2.63
N GLY A 73 -11.97 19.56 2.43
CA GLY A 73 -12.14 20.18 1.11
C GLY A 73 -13.50 19.91 0.46
N GLY A 74 -14.55 19.74 1.29
CA GLY A 74 -15.90 19.41 0.82
C GLY A 74 -16.15 17.92 0.53
N LYS A 75 -15.18 17.03 0.76
CA LYS A 75 -15.25 15.59 0.48
C LYS A 75 -15.21 14.77 1.76
N ASP A 76 -15.93 13.66 1.81
CA ASP A 76 -15.97 12.76 2.97
C ASP A 76 -14.89 11.67 2.84
N ILE A 77 -13.86 11.77 3.66
CA ILE A 77 -12.73 10.84 3.71
C ILE A 77 -12.85 9.97 4.96
N ASP A 78 -12.80 8.66 4.77
CA ASP A 78 -12.81 7.71 5.88
C ASP A 78 -11.39 7.54 6.44
N LYS A 79 -11.27 7.67 7.76
CA LYS A 79 -10.00 7.52 8.48
C LYS A 79 -10.11 6.44 9.53
N ILE A 80 -9.04 5.68 9.69
CA ILE A 80 -8.88 4.80 10.84
C ILE A 80 -8.44 5.65 12.03
N VAL A 81 -9.19 5.58 13.12
CA VAL A 81 -8.93 6.28 14.37
C VAL A 81 -8.83 5.27 15.51
N ALA A 82 -8.21 5.66 16.63
CA ALA A 82 -8.18 4.83 17.81
C ALA A 82 -9.56 4.85 18.49
N ALA A 83 -10.14 3.67 18.75
CA ALA A 83 -11.42 3.53 19.46
C ALA A 83 -11.29 3.77 20.98
N ARG A 84 -10.06 3.73 21.48
CA ARG A 84 -9.66 3.96 22.86
C ARG A 84 -8.24 4.52 22.91
N PRO A 85 -7.74 5.01 24.06
CA PRO A 85 -6.33 5.31 24.22
C PRO A 85 -5.46 4.06 23.93
N ILE A 86 -4.43 4.23 23.11
CA ILE A 86 -3.44 3.20 22.75
C ILE A 86 -2.06 3.74 23.15
N SER A 87 -1.29 2.94 23.88
CA SER A 87 0.05 3.31 24.34
C SER A 87 1.10 3.09 23.26
N ALA A 88 2.23 3.79 23.34
CA ALA A 88 3.37 3.53 22.45
C ALA A 88 3.86 2.07 22.61
N GLY A 89 3.95 1.35 21.50
CA GLY A 89 4.34 -0.08 21.47
C GLY A 89 3.18 -1.05 21.69
N GLU A 90 1.96 -0.57 21.95
CA GLU A 90 0.77 -1.41 22.01
C GLU A 90 0.28 -1.78 20.60
N LEU A 91 -0.20 -3.01 20.43
CA LEU A 91 -0.72 -3.50 19.15
C LEU A 91 -2.05 -2.80 18.81
N ALA A 92 -2.05 -1.98 17.76
CA ALA A 92 -3.25 -1.29 17.28
C ALA A 92 -4.13 -2.20 16.40
N ILE A 93 -3.54 -2.92 15.46
CA ILE A 93 -4.22 -3.84 14.54
C ILE A 93 -3.21 -4.91 14.10
N SER A 94 -3.67 -6.13 13.82
CA SER A 94 -2.89 -7.15 13.12
C SER A 94 -3.71 -7.79 12.03
N VAL A 95 -3.17 -7.88 10.81
CA VAL A 95 -3.84 -8.51 9.66
C VAL A 95 -3.23 -9.90 9.45
N PRO A 96 -4.02 -10.98 9.50
CA PRO A 96 -3.54 -12.33 9.20
C PRO A 96 -3.03 -12.45 7.77
N GLU A 97 -2.02 -13.28 7.52
CA GLU A 97 -1.40 -13.46 6.19
C GLU A 97 -2.40 -13.84 5.09
N ARG A 98 -3.38 -14.70 5.41
CA ARG A 98 -4.46 -15.06 4.47
C ARG A 98 -5.37 -13.90 4.03
N MET A 99 -5.28 -12.76 4.71
CA MET A 99 -6.02 -11.52 4.40
C MET A 99 -5.17 -10.56 3.57
N VAL A 100 -3.98 -10.99 3.13
CA VAL A 100 -3.09 -10.25 2.24
C VAL A 100 -3.14 -10.91 0.86
N VAL A 101 -3.33 -10.10 -0.18
CA VAL A 101 -3.21 -10.55 -1.57
C VAL A 101 -1.74 -10.45 -1.96
N THR A 102 -1.12 -11.58 -2.25
CA THR A 102 0.27 -11.69 -2.74
C THR A 102 0.30 -12.50 -4.02
N LEU A 103 1.37 -12.38 -4.81
CA LEU A 103 1.53 -13.20 -6.01
C LEU A 103 1.54 -14.69 -5.67
N ASP A 104 2.24 -15.08 -4.61
CA ASP A 104 2.31 -16.48 -4.16
C ASP A 104 0.93 -17.06 -3.79
N ALA A 105 0.05 -16.23 -3.22
CA ALA A 105 -1.32 -16.65 -2.89
C ALA A 105 -2.24 -16.71 -4.12
N VAL A 106 -1.88 -16.00 -5.19
CA VAL A 106 -2.66 -15.87 -6.42
C VAL A 106 -2.23 -16.89 -7.48
N PHE A 107 -0.93 -17.21 -7.53
CA PHE A 107 -0.33 -18.17 -8.45
C PHE A 107 0.02 -19.44 -7.69
N GLU A 108 -0.76 -20.50 -7.91
CA GLU A 108 -0.51 -21.81 -7.33
C GLU A 108 0.49 -22.65 -8.16
N ASP A 109 0.97 -22.12 -9.31
CA ASP A 109 1.84 -22.81 -10.26
C ASP A 109 3.13 -22.01 -10.55
N GLU A 110 4.29 -22.65 -10.33
CA GLU A 110 5.61 -22.10 -10.61
C GLU A 110 5.81 -21.72 -12.10
N ALA A 111 5.10 -22.37 -13.03
CA ALA A 111 5.20 -22.09 -14.47
C ALA A 111 4.62 -20.72 -14.84
N ILE A 112 3.61 -20.24 -14.11
CA ILE A 112 3.03 -18.90 -14.33
C ILE A 112 3.97 -17.83 -13.76
N ALA A 113 4.64 -18.11 -12.63
CA ALA A 113 5.68 -17.24 -12.11
C ALA A 113 6.86 -17.08 -13.09
N GLU A 114 7.25 -18.15 -13.81
CA GLU A 114 8.26 -18.08 -14.87
C GLU A 114 7.78 -17.20 -16.05
N LEU A 115 6.50 -17.20 -16.38
CA LEU A 115 5.95 -16.29 -17.40
C LEU A 115 5.97 -14.82 -16.95
N LEU A 116 5.81 -14.54 -15.65
CA LEU A 116 6.05 -13.19 -15.09
C LEU A 116 7.51 -12.77 -15.25
N THR A 117 8.47 -13.71 -15.20
CA THR A 117 9.89 -13.40 -15.44
C THR A 117 10.22 -13.03 -16.88
N THR A 118 9.30 -13.26 -17.85
CA THR A 118 9.45 -12.72 -19.21
C THR A 118 9.27 -11.19 -19.29
N ASN A 119 8.94 -10.56 -18.16
CA ASN A 119 8.82 -9.11 -17.97
C ASN A 119 7.75 -8.46 -18.87
N LYS A 120 6.76 -9.24 -19.30
CA LYS A 120 5.60 -8.77 -20.08
C LYS A 120 4.53 -8.12 -19.20
N LEU A 121 4.37 -8.61 -17.98
CA LEU A 121 3.46 -8.06 -16.97
C LEU A 121 4.24 -7.80 -15.69
N SER A 122 4.06 -6.63 -15.08
CA SER A 122 4.52 -6.40 -13.72
C SER A 122 3.70 -7.17 -12.69
N GLU A 123 4.28 -7.34 -11.51
CA GLU A 123 3.59 -7.87 -10.33
C GLU A 123 2.27 -7.14 -10.06
N LEU A 124 2.26 -5.80 -10.24
CA LEU A 124 1.06 -5.00 -10.03
C LEU A 124 0.00 -5.31 -11.08
N ALA A 125 0.37 -5.47 -12.35
CA ALA A 125 -0.57 -5.87 -13.41
C ALA A 125 -1.26 -7.20 -13.07
N CYS A 126 -0.52 -8.16 -12.54
CA CYS A 126 -1.05 -9.47 -12.14
C CYS A 126 -2.02 -9.38 -10.96
N LEU A 127 -1.65 -8.63 -9.91
CA LEU A 127 -2.53 -8.40 -8.76
C LEU A 127 -3.79 -7.63 -9.17
N THR A 128 -3.67 -6.66 -10.08
CA THR A 128 -4.80 -5.92 -10.65
C THR A 128 -5.75 -6.86 -11.39
N LEU A 129 -5.24 -7.71 -12.30
CA LEU A 129 -6.07 -8.71 -12.99
C LEU A 129 -6.78 -9.62 -11.99
N TYR A 130 -6.05 -10.15 -11.00
CA TYR A 130 -6.63 -11.01 -9.97
C TYR A 130 -7.80 -10.32 -9.25
N LEU A 131 -7.62 -9.08 -8.80
CA LEU A 131 -8.68 -8.31 -8.14
C LEU A 131 -9.87 -8.04 -9.08
N MET A 132 -9.64 -7.86 -10.38
CA MET A 132 -10.71 -7.69 -11.36
C MET A 132 -11.53 -8.97 -11.56
N TYR A 133 -10.90 -10.14 -11.53
CA TYR A 133 -11.60 -11.43 -11.53
C TYR A 133 -12.37 -11.68 -10.23
N GLU A 134 -11.77 -11.42 -9.08
CA GLU A 134 -12.45 -11.51 -7.79
C GLU A 134 -13.64 -10.54 -7.71
N LYS A 135 -13.51 -9.36 -8.33
CA LYS A 135 -14.62 -8.40 -8.47
C LYS A 135 -15.74 -8.95 -9.36
N LYS A 136 -15.41 -9.60 -10.48
CA LYS A 136 -16.37 -10.24 -11.40
C LYS A 136 -17.21 -11.31 -10.69
N GLU A 137 -16.59 -12.11 -9.81
CA GLU A 137 -17.29 -13.12 -9.00
C GLU A 137 -18.32 -12.52 -8.03
N GLY A 138 -18.16 -11.23 -7.67
CA GLY A 138 -19.06 -10.54 -6.77
C GLY A 138 -19.14 -11.26 -5.42
N LYS A 139 -20.35 -11.55 -4.95
CA LYS A 139 -20.58 -12.09 -3.59
C LYS A 139 -19.99 -13.48 -3.34
N GLN A 140 -19.59 -14.21 -4.39
CA GLN A 140 -18.93 -15.51 -4.25
C GLN A 140 -17.43 -15.37 -3.98
N SER A 141 -16.86 -14.19 -4.23
CA SER A 141 -15.48 -13.89 -3.89
C SER A 141 -15.29 -13.79 -2.39
N PHE A 142 -14.24 -14.43 -1.89
CA PHE A 142 -13.75 -14.23 -0.53
C PHE A 142 -13.40 -12.75 -0.26
N TRP A 143 -12.89 -12.04 -1.27
CA TRP A 143 -12.49 -10.64 -1.23
C TRP A 143 -13.65 -9.66 -1.42
N TYR A 144 -14.89 -10.15 -1.60
CA TYR A 144 -16.04 -9.29 -1.85
C TYR A 144 -16.22 -8.15 -0.84
N PRO A 145 -16.12 -8.36 0.50
CA PRO A 145 -16.27 -7.26 1.46
C PRO A 145 -15.20 -6.17 1.29
N TYR A 146 -13.98 -6.57 0.95
CA TYR A 146 -12.87 -5.65 0.67
C TYR A 146 -13.08 -4.87 -0.63
N ILE A 147 -13.37 -5.57 -1.73
CA ILE A 147 -13.57 -4.96 -3.05
C ILE A 147 -14.81 -4.04 -3.04
N LYS A 148 -15.90 -4.45 -2.39
CA LYS A 148 -17.09 -3.62 -2.20
C LYS A 148 -16.76 -2.32 -1.47
N GLU A 149 -15.87 -2.37 -0.49
CA GLU A 149 -15.44 -1.17 0.23
C GLU A 149 -14.59 -0.25 -0.66
N LEU A 150 -13.66 -0.80 -1.45
CA LEU A 150 -12.91 -0.03 -2.45
C LEU A 150 -13.85 0.67 -3.45
N ASP A 151 -14.86 -0.05 -3.95
CA ASP A 151 -15.89 0.50 -4.82
C ASP A 151 -16.71 1.59 -4.13
N ARG A 152 -17.03 1.41 -2.85
CA ARG A 152 -17.74 2.43 -2.06
C ARG A 152 -16.88 3.69 -1.90
N LEU A 153 -15.59 3.54 -1.64
CA LEU A 153 -14.65 4.67 -1.54
C LEU A 153 -14.54 5.41 -2.87
N ARG A 154 -14.54 4.68 -3.99
CA ARG A 154 -14.53 5.25 -5.33
C ARG A 154 -15.86 5.86 -5.76
N ALA A 155 -17.00 5.30 -5.36
CA ALA A 155 -18.33 5.82 -5.70
C ALA A 155 -18.60 7.20 -5.09
N ARG A 156 -17.84 7.61 -4.07
CA ARG A 156 -17.84 8.98 -3.53
C ARG A 156 -17.18 10.02 -4.47
N GLY A 157 -16.78 9.61 -5.68
CA GLY A 157 -16.23 10.45 -6.76
C GLY A 157 -14.84 10.00 -7.20
N GLN A 158 -14.29 10.59 -8.28
CA GLN A 158 -12.90 10.36 -8.78
C GLN A 158 -11.77 10.64 -7.75
N SER A 159 -12.11 10.82 -6.48
CA SER A 159 -11.29 11.40 -5.41
C SER A 159 -10.94 10.43 -4.28
N GLY A 160 -11.35 9.16 -4.37
CA GLY A 160 -10.82 8.13 -3.47
C GLY A 160 -9.31 7.93 -3.64
N VAL A 161 -8.81 8.19 -4.86
CA VAL A 161 -7.40 8.18 -5.23
C VAL A 161 -7.14 9.38 -6.15
N GLU A 162 -6.67 10.49 -5.59
CA GLU A 162 -6.30 11.72 -6.33
C GLU A 162 -4.96 11.55 -7.09
N SER A 163 -4.78 10.40 -7.74
CA SER A 163 -3.56 10.12 -8.50
C SER A 163 -3.62 10.83 -9.86
N PRO A 164 -2.57 11.59 -10.25
CA PRO A 164 -2.51 12.18 -11.59
C PRO A 164 -2.55 11.17 -12.75
N ILE A 165 -2.28 9.89 -12.46
CA ILE A 165 -2.44 8.78 -13.41
C ILE A 165 -3.91 8.61 -13.83
N LEU A 166 -4.88 9.02 -13.01
CA LEU A 166 -6.30 8.92 -13.31
C LEU A 166 -6.90 10.21 -13.88
N TRP A 167 -6.14 11.30 -13.94
CA TRP A 167 -6.61 12.58 -14.46
C TRP A 167 -6.73 12.55 -15.99
N PRO A 168 -7.65 13.37 -16.57
CA PRO A 168 -7.62 13.70 -17.98
C PRO A 168 -6.21 14.17 -18.40
N GLN A 169 -5.79 13.80 -19.60
CA GLN A 169 -4.44 14.09 -20.07
C GLN A 169 -4.17 15.60 -20.10
N GLU A 170 -5.13 16.39 -20.58
CA GLU A 170 -5.02 17.85 -20.68
C GLU A 170 -4.89 18.50 -19.30
N GLU A 171 -5.55 17.92 -18.29
CA GLU A 171 -5.46 18.40 -16.91
C GLU A 171 -4.07 18.11 -16.32
N ALA A 172 -3.56 16.90 -16.51
CA ALA A 172 -2.23 16.52 -16.07
C ALA A 172 -1.16 17.38 -16.75
N GLU A 173 -1.21 17.54 -18.07
CA GLU A 173 -0.27 18.36 -18.83
C GLU A 173 -0.27 19.81 -18.38
N ARG A 174 -1.46 20.39 -18.17
CA ARG A 174 -1.59 21.79 -17.75
C ARG A 174 -1.11 22.00 -16.32
N LEU A 175 -1.49 21.15 -15.37
CA LEU A 175 -1.21 21.34 -13.95
C LEU A 175 0.20 20.90 -13.54
N LEU A 176 0.77 19.92 -14.25
CA LEU A 176 2.10 19.37 -13.97
C LEU A 176 3.16 19.87 -14.97
N ALA A 177 2.82 20.84 -15.83
CA ALA A 177 3.74 21.44 -16.79
C ALA A 177 5.06 21.88 -16.13
N GLY A 178 6.18 21.44 -16.69
CA GLY A 178 7.53 21.77 -16.20
C GLY A 178 7.97 20.97 -14.97
N SER A 179 7.14 20.07 -14.44
CA SER A 179 7.54 19.12 -13.40
C SER A 179 7.99 17.79 -14.02
N THR A 180 8.94 17.11 -13.37
CA THR A 180 9.33 15.73 -13.73
C THR A 180 8.21 14.71 -13.46
N VAL A 181 7.21 15.08 -12.65
CA VAL A 181 6.04 14.25 -12.35
C VAL A 181 5.19 14.04 -13.60
N LEU A 182 5.10 15.05 -14.49
CA LEU A 182 4.36 14.92 -15.74
C LEU A 182 4.91 13.77 -16.59
N GLU A 183 6.22 13.73 -16.79
CA GLU A 183 6.89 12.67 -17.54
C GLU A 183 6.66 11.31 -16.89
N ALA A 184 6.87 11.19 -15.58
CA ALA A 184 6.63 9.95 -14.84
C ALA A 184 5.16 9.46 -14.92
N VAL A 185 4.19 10.38 -14.92
CA VAL A 185 2.77 10.03 -15.05
C VAL A 185 2.45 9.54 -16.46
N MET A 186 3.00 10.18 -17.50
CA MET A 186 2.80 9.75 -18.89
C MET A 186 3.48 8.43 -19.18
N GLU A 187 4.72 8.25 -18.73
CA GLU A 187 5.46 6.98 -18.83
C GLU A 187 4.70 5.86 -18.12
N ARG A 188 4.20 6.11 -16.91
CA ARG A 188 3.44 5.09 -16.17
C ARG A 188 2.11 4.74 -16.86
N LYS A 189 1.38 5.74 -17.40
CA LYS A 189 0.16 5.51 -18.18
C LYS A 189 0.42 4.67 -19.43
N ALA A 190 1.49 4.98 -20.17
CA ALA A 190 1.90 4.22 -21.34
C ALA A 190 2.25 2.77 -20.96
N GLY A 191 3.09 2.59 -19.93
CA GLY A 191 3.46 1.25 -19.46
C GLY A 191 2.26 0.40 -19.00
N ILE A 192 1.27 0.99 -18.32
CA ILE A 192 0.03 0.27 -17.93
C ILE A 192 -0.76 -0.17 -19.17
N LEU A 193 -0.81 0.67 -20.22
CA LEU A 193 -1.50 0.33 -21.46
C LEU A 193 -0.77 -0.78 -22.22
N ASP A 194 0.56 -0.74 -22.26
CA ASP A 194 1.40 -1.78 -22.87
C ASP A 194 1.20 -3.12 -22.13
N GLU A 195 1.20 -3.12 -20.80
CA GLU A 195 0.90 -4.31 -19.98
C GLU A 195 -0.51 -4.85 -20.29
N TYR A 196 -1.51 -3.97 -20.40
CA TYR A 196 -2.87 -4.39 -20.76
C TYR A 196 -2.94 -5.12 -22.10
N GLN A 197 -2.15 -4.68 -23.08
CA GLN A 197 -2.10 -5.32 -24.41
C GLN A 197 -1.41 -6.68 -24.38
N GLU A 198 -0.50 -6.92 -23.42
CA GLU A 198 0.17 -8.21 -23.25
C GLU A 198 -0.65 -9.24 -22.47
N CYS A 199 -1.71 -8.83 -21.75
CA CYS A 199 -2.52 -9.71 -20.89
C CYS A 199 -2.98 -10.99 -21.59
N ASP A 200 -3.54 -10.89 -22.79
CA ASP A 200 -4.04 -12.05 -23.52
C ASP A 200 -2.90 -12.94 -24.01
N THR A 201 -1.79 -12.34 -24.45
CA THR A 201 -0.60 -13.10 -24.87
C THR A 201 -0.07 -13.94 -23.70
N VAL A 202 0.05 -13.36 -22.51
CA VAL A 202 0.49 -14.11 -21.32
C VAL A 202 -0.53 -15.17 -20.93
N TRP A 203 -1.83 -14.87 -21.01
CA TRP A 203 -2.88 -15.85 -20.77
C TRP A 203 -2.78 -17.06 -21.71
N TYR A 204 -2.57 -16.84 -23.01
CA TYR A 204 -2.39 -17.92 -23.98
C TYR A 204 -1.12 -18.73 -23.73
N LEU A 205 -0.01 -18.09 -23.37
CA LEU A 205 1.25 -18.77 -23.06
C LEU A 205 1.16 -19.61 -21.79
N ALA A 206 0.41 -19.14 -20.79
CA ALA A 206 0.18 -19.85 -19.54
C ALA A 206 -0.88 -20.96 -19.65
N GLY A 207 -1.70 -20.97 -20.71
CA GLY A 207 -2.91 -21.80 -20.82
C GLY A 207 -4.06 -21.32 -19.92
N SER A 208 -3.75 -20.66 -18.81
CA SER A 208 -4.60 -19.74 -18.04
C SER A 208 -3.71 -18.96 -17.07
N LEU A 209 -4.08 -17.71 -16.75
CA LEU A 209 -3.39 -16.94 -15.70
C LEU A 209 -3.76 -17.38 -14.28
N PHE A 210 -4.98 -17.90 -14.09
CA PHE A 210 -5.50 -18.24 -12.77
C PHE A 210 -6.29 -19.54 -12.83
N ASN A 211 -5.93 -20.52 -12.00
CA ASN A 211 -6.61 -21.81 -11.93
C ASN A 211 -8.13 -21.68 -11.70
N LYS A 212 -8.54 -20.66 -10.93
CA LYS A 212 -9.94 -20.34 -10.65
C LYS A 212 -10.69 -19.79 -11.86
N TYR A 213 -10.00 -19.21 -12.84
CA TYR A 213 -10.56 -18.53 -14.02
C TYR A 213 -9.97 -19.07 -15.34
N PRO A 214 -10.14 -20.37 -15.65
CA PRO A 214 -9.41 -21.02 -16.73
C PRO A 214 -9.82 -20.60 -18.14
N TYR A 215 -11.00 -20.02 -18.35
CA TYR A 215 -11.57 -19.77 -19.69
C TYR A 215 -11.80 -18.30 -20.01
N ASP A 216 -11.54 -17.39 -19.08
CA ASP A 216 -11.82 -15.97 -19.28
C ASP A 216 -10.58 -15.26 -19.84
N ILE A 217 -10.65 -14.82 -21.09
CA ILE A 217 -9.61 -13.99 -21.72
C ILE A 217 -9.65 -12.58 -21.10
N PRO A 218 -8.52 -12.05 -20.57
CA PRO A 218 -8.51 -10.79 -19.84
C PRO A 218 -9.11 -9.59 -20.58
N THR A 219 -8.73 -9.34 -21.84
CA THR A 219 -9.21 -8.13 -22.55
C THR A 219 -10.66 -8.23 -23.01
N GLU A 220 -11.19 -9.45 -23.16
CA GLU A 220 -12.61 -9.69 -23.42
C GLU A 220 -13.46 -9.46 -22.17
N ALA A 221 -12.94 -9.89 -21.01
CA ALA A 221 -13.62 -9.74 -19.73
C ALA A 221 -13.58 -8.29 -19.21
N PHE A 222 -12.50 -7.55 -19.50
CA PHE A 222 -12.26 -6.26 -18.89
C PHE A 222 -11.66 -5.22 -19.84
N SER A 223 -12.19 -4.00 -19.78
CA SER A 223 -11.65 -2.85 -20.51
C SER A 223 -10.34 -2.32 -19.91
N SER A 224 -9.48 -1.73 -20.74
CA SER A 224 -8.27 -0.99 -20.30
C SER A 224 -8.58 0.10 -19.28
N LYS A 225 -9.74 0.76 -19.39
CA LYS A 225 -10.20 1.75 -18.42
C LYS A 225 -10.40 1.17 -17.02
N LEU A 226 -10.87 -0.08 -16.93
CA LEU A 226 -11.03 -0.76 -15.65
C LEU A 226 -9.66 -1.24 -15.11
N PHE A 227 -8.78 -1.70 -15.99
CA PHE A 227 -7.42 -2.11 -15.64
C PHE A 227 -6.56 -0.96 -15.08
N LEU A 228 -6.78 0.27 -15.54
CA LEU A 228 -6.12 1.47 -15.03
C LEU A 228 -6.58 1.89 -13.61
N GLN A 229 -7.76 1.43 -13.17
CA GLN A 229 -8.47 1.95 -11.99
C GLN A 229 -8.22 1.13 -10.73
#